data_AF-A0A538JKU4-F1
#
_entry.id   AF-A0A538JKU4-F1
#
_cell.length_a   1.000
_cell.length_b   1.000
_cell.length_c   1.000
_cell.angle_alpha   90.00
_cell.angle_beta   90.00
_cell.angle_gamma   90.00
#
_symmetry.space_group_name_H-M   'P 1'
#
loop_
_entity.id
_entity.type
_entity.pdbx_description
1 polymer ?
#
loop_
_entity_poly.entity_id
_entity_poly.type
_entity_poly.pdbx_seq_one_letter_code
_entity_poly.pdbx_strand_id
1 'polypeptide(L)' 'MEDIDQSRFALMTALSEAHKARPDDYPNPGTLVTMSDEGLRSYAAGLLHSLEAAPRADGVATRLQEQLRQNLNETP' A
#
# COMPACT_ATOMS: atom_id res chain seq x y z
N MET A 1 -18.52 -3.23 10.60
CA MET A 1 -18.58 -2.35 9.40
C MET A 1 -17.48 -1.31 9.42
N GLU A 2 -16.88 -0.99 10.57
CA GLU A 2 -15.78 -0.02 10.72
C GLU A 2 -14.39 -0.55 10.29
N ASP A 3 -14.16 -1.88 10.34
CA ASP A 3 -12.83 -2.47 10.06
C ASP A 3 -12.38 -2.33 8.59
N ILE A 4 -13.34 -2.31 7.67
CA ILE A 4 -13.08 -2.19 6.22
C ILE A 4 -12.62 -0.77 5.88
N ASP A 5 -13.28 0.24 6.44
CA ASP A 5 -12.95 1.65 6.21
C ASP A 5 -11.58 2.00 6.81
N GLN A 6 -11.24 1.45 7.98
CA GLN A 6 -9.91 1.61 8.59
C GLN A 6 -8.81 0.94 7.75
N SER A 7 -9.05 -0.27 7.25
CA SER A 7 -8.12 -0.98 6.36
C SER A 7 -7.86 -0.18 5.07
N ARG A 8 -8.93 0.34 4.45
CA ARG A 8 -8.82 1.15 3.23
C ARG A 8 -8.01 2.41 3.49
N PHE A 9 -8.32 3.13 4.56
CA PHE A 9 -7.63 4.37 4.92
C PHE A 9 -6.14 4.14 5.18
N ALA A 10 -5.78 3.07 5.89
CA ALA A 10 -4.39 2.72 6.18
C ALA A 10 -3.59 2.41 4.90
N LEU A 11 -4.17 1.63 3.99
CA LEU A 11 -3.57 1.32 2.68
C LEU A 11 -3.41 2.57 1.81
N MET A 12 -4.44 3.41 1.72
CA MET A 12 -4.38 4.66 0.98
C MET A 12 -3.30 5.59 1.53
N THR A 13 -3.18 5.69 2.85
CA THR A 13 -2.18 6.53 3.52
C THR A 13 -0.76 6.04 3.20
N ALA A 14 -0.49 4.75 3.39
CA ALA A 14 0.83 4.17 3.12
C ALA A 14 1.28 4.38 1.68
N LEU A 15 0.40 4.10 0.72
CA LEU A 15 0.67 4.25 -0.71
C LEU A 15 0.81 5.72 -1.13
N SER A 16 0.01 6.62 -0.54
CA SER A 16 0.10 8.06 -0.83
C SER A 16 1.41 8.67 -0.31
N GLU A 17 1.88 8.25 0.86
CA GLU A 17 3.16 8.68 1.41
C GLU A 17 4.33 8.15 0.57
N ALA A 18 4.26 6.89 0.13
CA ALA A 18 5.26 6.33 -0.79
C ALA A 18 5.30 7.12 -2.11
N HIS A 19 4.14 7.47 -2.68
CA HIS A 19 4.07 8.32 -3.87
C HIS A 19 4.65 9.71 -3.65
N LYS A 20 4.41 10.35 -2.49
CA LYS A 20 5.04 11.66 -2.19
C LYS A 20 6.56 11.57 -2.20
N ALA A 21 7.12 10.48 -1.69
CA ALA A 21 8.56 10.27 -1.67
C ALA A 21 9.12 9.85 -3.04
N ARG A 22 8.35 9.08 -3.81
CA ARG A 22 8.72 8.60 -5.16
C ARG A 22 7.51 8.60 -6.10
N PRO A 23 7.20 9.75 -6.73
CA PRO A 23 6.00 9.89 -7.56
C PRO A 23 5.97 8.96 -8.77
N ASP A 24 7.14 8.63 -9.30
CA ASP A 24 7.29 7.80 -10.51
C ASP A 24 7.21 6.30 -10.23
N ASP A 25 7.46 5.87 -8.98
CA ASP A 25 7.49 4.45 -8.59
C ASP A 25 6.14 3.94 -8.06
N TYR A 26 5.28 4.84 -7.57
CA TYR A 26 4.05 4.48 -6.85
C TYR A 26 2.83 5.22 -7.40
N PRO A 27 1.61 4.67 -7.26
CA PRO A 27 0.40 5.27 -7.79
C PRO A 27 0.08 6.58 -7.07
N ASN A 28 -0.34 7.57 -7.84
CA ASN A 28 -0.81 8.83 -7.26
C ASN A 28 -2.09 8.59 -6.43
N PRO A 29 -2.36 9.46 -5.43
CA PRO A 29 -3.54 9.32 -4.57
C PRO A 29 -4.87 9.34 -5.33
N GLY A 30 -4.96 10.08 -6.45
CA GLY A 30 -6.16 10.12 -7.29
C GLY A 30 -6.50 8.74 -7.86
N THR A 31 -5.50 8.00 -8.35
CA THR A 31 -5.66 6.62 -8.81
C THR A 31 -6.16 5.71 -7.68
N LEU A 32 -5.60 5.84 -6.47
CA LEU A 32 -6.01 5.03 -5.32
C LEU A 32 -7.47 5.24 -4.92
N VAL A 33 -7.94 6.50 -4.96
CA VAL A 33 -9.34 6.84 -4.64
C VAL A 33 -10.31 6.15 -5.59
N THR A 34 -9.94 5.99 -6.87
CA THR A 34 -10.81 5.35 -7.88
C THR A 34 -10.87 3.82 -7.76
N MET A 35 -9.97 3.21 -6.98
CA MET A 35 -9.99 1.76 -6.76
C MET A 35 -11.09 1.36 -5.79
N SER A 36 -11.74 0.24 -6.08
CA SER A 36 -12.57 -0.48 -5.10
C SER A 36 -11.70 -0.98 -3.94
N ASP A 37 -12.31 -1.32 -2.81
CA ASP A 37 -11.58 -1.85 -1.65
C ASP A 37 -10.83 -3.15 -1.99
N GLU A 38 -11.48 -4.03 -2.74
CA GLU A 38 -10.87 -5.25 -3.27
C GLU A 38 -9.70 -4.92 -4.20
N GLY A 39 -9.87 -3.99 -5.15
CA GLY A 39 -8.82 -3.58 -6.06
C GLY A 39 -7.61 -2.98 -5.35
N LEU A 40 -7.86 -2.15 -4.33
CA LEU A 40 -6.82 -1.56 -3.49
C LEU A 40 -6.05 -2.63 -2.71
N ARG A 41 -6.76 -3.60 -2.12
CA ARG A 41 -6.14 -4.73 -1.41
C ARG A 41 -5.33 -5.63 -2.33
N SER A 42 -5.86 -6.00 -3.50
CA SER A 42 -5.14 -6.81 -4.48
C SER A 42 -3.88 -6.10 -4.99
N TYR A 43 -3.99 -4.79 -5.26
CA TYR A 43 -2.83 -3.98 -5.64
C TYR A 43 -1.77 -3.95 -4.55
N ALA A 44 -2.17 -3.65 -3.31
CA ALA A 44 -1.28 -3.63 -2.14
C ALA A 44 -0.58 -4.98 -1.91
N ALA A 45 -1.31 -6.09 -2.02
CA ALA A 45 -0.75 -7.43 -1.89
C ALA A 45 0.25 -7.76 -3.00
N GLY A 46 -0.06 -7.41 -4.25
CA GLY A 46 0.86 -7.59 -5.38
C GLY A 46 2.13 -6.74 -5.24
N LEU A 47 2.00 -5.52 -4.74
CA LEU A 47 3.13 -4.64 -4.45
C LEU A 47 3.99 -5.20 -3.30
N LEU A 48 3.37 -5.65 -2.20
CA LEU A 48 4.08 -6.29 -1.10
C LEU A 48 4.90 -7.49 -1.60
N HIS A 49 4.29 -8.37 -2.40
CA HIS A 49 4.99 -9.51 -2.98
C HIS A 49 6.19 -9.09 -3.84
N SER A 50 6.03 -8.03 -4.64
CA SER A 50 7.11 -7.50 -5.48
C SER A 50 8.27 -6.92 -4.65
N LEU A 51 7.97 -6.23 -3.55
CA LEU A 51 8.96 -5.67 -2.63
C LEU A 51 9.69 -6.77 -1.85
N GLU A 52 9.02 -7.87 -1.52
CA GLU A 52 9.62 -9.04 -0.87
C GLU A 52 10.51 -9.85 -1.83
N ALA A 53 10.09 -10.00 -3.09
CA ALA A 53 10.83 -10.74 -4.10
C ALA A 53 12.11 -10.00 -4.56
N ALA A 54 12.08 -8.67 -4.58
CA ALA A 54 13.22 -7.83 -4.94
C ALA A 54 13.37 -6.69 -3.91
N PRO A 55 13.99 -6.98 -2.74
CA PRO A 55 14.20 -5.97 -1.71
C PRO A 55 15.00 -4.82 -2.27
N ARG A 56 14.35 -3.67 -2.44
CA ARG A 56 15.06 -2.44 -2.79
C ARG A 56 15.78 -1.94 -1.56
N ALA A 57 17.06 -1.59 -1.71
CA ALA A 57 17.87 -1.00 -0.64
C ALA A 57 17.54 0.48 -0.41
N ASP A 58 16.27 0.86 -0.52
CA ASP A 58 15.80 2.21 -0.30
C ASP A 58 14.78 2.27 0.84
N GLY A 59 14.94 3.27 1.72
CA GLY A 59 14.15 3.38 2.94
C GLY A 59 12.64 3.62 2.69
N VAL A 60 12.25 4.09 1.51
CA VAL A 60 10.84 4.26 1.14
C VAL A 60 10.21 2.89 0.89
N ALA A 61 10.85 2.08 0.06
CA ALA A 61 10.41 0.71 -0.24
C ALA A 61 10.37 -0.16 1.02
N THR A 62 11.40 -0.11 1.87
CA THR A 62 11.42 -0.87 3.15
C THR A 62 10.28 -0.45 4.07
N ARG A 63 10.07 0.85 4.27
CA ARG A 63 8.98 1.35 5.10
C ARG A 63 7.61 0.97 4.54
N LEU A 64 7.42 1.10 3.23
CA LEU A 64 6.17 0.72 2.59
C LEU A 64 5.90 -0.77 2.75
N GLN A 65 6.91 -1.62 2.56
CA GLN A 65 6.79 -3.07 2.77
C GLN A 65 6.28 -3.39 4.18
N GLU A 66 6.86 -2.78 5.22
CA GLU A 66 6.44 -2.99 6.61
C GLU A 66 4.98 -2.55 6.84
N GLN A 67 4.61 -1.38 6.33
CA GLN A 67 3.24 -0.86 6.46
C GLN A 67 2.22 -1.75 5.72
N LEU A 68 2.54 -2.22 4.51
CA LEU A 68 1.68 -3.13 3.77
C LEU A 68 1.52 -4.48 4.48
N ARG A 69 2.61 -5.01 5.06
CA ARG A 69 2.56 -6.25 5.83
C ARG A 69 1.68 -6.12 7.08
N GLN A 70 1.69 -4.97 7.76
CA GLN A 70 0.79 -4.72 8.89
C GLN A 70 -0.66 -4.63 8.41
N ASN A 71 -0.94 -3.70 7.50
CA ASN A 71 -2.30 -3.40 7.04
C ASN A 71 -3.01 -4.60 6.37
N LEU A 72 -2.28 -5.49 5.71
CA LEU A 72 -2.86 -6.68 5.05
C LEU A 72 -3.06 -7.85 6.01
N ASN A 73 -2.21 -7.99 7.04
CA ASN A 73 -2.34 -9.05 8.06
C ASN A 73 -3.30 -8.66 9.21
N GLU A 74 -3.71 -7.39 9.30
CA GLU A 74 -4.74 -6.89 10.21
C GLU A 74 -6.18 -7.15 9.73
N THR A 75 -6.37 -7.94 8.67
CA THR A 75 -7.70 -8.34 8.21
C THR A 75 -8.11 -9.69 8.83
N PRO A 76 -8.99 -9.72 9.85
CA PRO A 76 -9.57 -10.97 10.37
C PRO A 76 -10.51 -11.65 9.37
#